data_AF-A0A7L4JGQ8-F1
#
_entry.id   AF-A0A7L4JGQ8-F1
#
_cell.length_a   1.000
_cell.length_b   1.000
_cell.length_c   1.000
_cell.angle_alpha   90.00
_cell.angle_beta   90.00
_cell.angle_gamma   90.00
#
_symmetry.space_group_name_H-M   'P 1'
#
loop_
_entity.id
_entity.type
_entity.pdbx_description
1 polymer ?
#
loop_
_entity_poly.entity_id
_entity_poly.type
_entity_poly.pdbx_seq_one_letter_code
_entity_poly.pdbx_strand_id
1 'polypeptide(L)'
;RVHSGILHDMSILGYLGHLQSPDIGVVLPLHCLVPYQVPFNAVALRVIHTDVAPSNIMYAVNASWVGLCCIPEEVRCQTDGPVLLTQTPICDCLGFGIVRGVDMEKKLYHILTPVPPENLRLVNCLLLGSITIPNCVLVGQQGIEGEIPYVTSDYNYSI
;
A
#
# COMPACT_ATOMS: atom_id res chain seq x y z
N ARG A 1 -12.76 -8.06 -23.01
CA ARG A 1 -11.53 -7.86 -22.21
C ARG A 1 -11.35 -6.42 -21.73
N VAL A 2 -11.61 -5.39 -22.56
CA VAL A 2 -11.46 -3.96 -22.19
C VAL A 2 -12.29 -3.53 -20.96
N HIS A 3 -13.50 -4.08 -20.78
CA HIS A 3 -14.36 -3.75 -19.63
C HIS A 3 -13.80 -4.20 -18.27
N SER A 4 -12.94 -5.23 -18.23
CA SER A 4 -12.44 -5.78 -16.96
C SER A 4 -11.45 -4.85 -16.27
N GLY A 5 -10.59 -4.15 -17.03
CA GLY A 5 -9.63 -3.20 -16.48
C GLY A 5 -10.32 -1.95 -15.93
N ILE A 6 -11.31 -1.43 -16.65
CA ILE A 6 -12.09 -0.27 -16.20
C ILE A 6 -12.85 -0.59 -14.90
N LEU A 7 -13.53 -1.74 -14.82
CA LEU A 7 -14.26 -2.12 -13.61
C LEU A 7 -13.32 -2.34 -12.42
N HIS A 8 -12.14 -2.92 -12.66
CA HIS A 8 -11.11 -3.05 -11.64
C HIS A 8 -10.67 -1.68 -11.11
N ASP A 9 -10.31 -0.76 -12.00
CA ASP A 9 -9.85 0.58 -11.62
C ASP A 9 -10.95 1.36 -10.90
N MET A 10 -12.20 1.30 -11.38
CA MET A 10 -13.34 1.90 -10.70
C MET A 10 -13.59 1.30 -9.32
N SER A 11 -13.37 -0.01 -9.14
CA SER A 11 -13.50 -0.66 -7.83
C SER A 11 -12.43 -0.17 -6.85
N ILE A 12 -11.18 -0.07 -7.30
CA ILE A 12 -10.09 0.46 -6.48
C ILE A 12 -10.32 1.94 -6.15
N LEU A 13 -10.69 2.75 -7.14
CA LEU A 13 -10.97 4.17 -6.94
C LEU A 13 -12.18 4.38 -6.02
N GLY A 14 -13.24 3.57 -6.15
CA GLY A 14 -14.38 3.59 -5.26
C GLY A 14 -13.99 3.24 -3.82
N TYR A 15 -13.12 2.24 -3.64
CA TYR A 15 -12.59 1.89 -2.32
C TYR A 15 -11.76 3.04 -1.72
N LEU A 16 -10.80 3.59 -2.47
CA LEU A 16 -9.96 4.72 -2.04
C LEU A 16 -10.75 6.02 -1.88
N GLY A 17 -11.90 6.16 -2.55
CA GLY A 17 -12.80 7.30 -2.40
C GLY A 17 -13.28 7.50 -0.96
N HIS A 18 -13.33 6.44 -0.16
CA HIS A 18 -13.66 6.53 1.27
C HIS A 18 -12.58 7.23 2.11
N LEU A 19 -11.37 7.45 1.57
CA LEU A 19 -10.37 8.32 2.19
C LEU A 19 -10.71 9.80 2.07
N GLN A 20 -11.60 10.16 1.15
CA GLN A 20 -12.01 11.54 0.92
C GLN A 20 -13.06 11.94 1.97
N SER A 21 -12.96 13.17 2.46
CA SER A 21 -14.01 13.71 3.32
C SER A 21 -15.26 13.99 2.48
N PRO A 22 -16.45 13.50 2.89
CA PRO A 22 -17.69 13.78 2.18
C PRO A 22 -18.08 15.27 2.23
N ASP A 23 -17.53 16.02 3.19
CA ASP A 23 -17.83 17.44 3.40
C ASP A 23 -16.99 18.36 2.49
N ILE A 24 -15.90 17.82 1.92
CA ILE A 24 -15.01 18.56 1.02
C ILE A 24 -15.45 18.30 -0.41
N GLY A 25 -16.02 19.30 -1.07
CA GLY A 25 -16.43 19.23 -2.49
C GLY A 25 -15.27 19.09 -3.49
N VAL A 26 -14.05 18.86 -3.01
CA VAL A 26 -12.82 18.72 -3.79
C VAL A 26 -12.14 17.41 -3.40
N VAL A 27 -11.83 16.58 -4.39
CA VAL A 27 -11.06 15.35 -4.19
C VAL A 27 -9.61 15.72 -3.92
N LEU A 28 -9.09 15.33 -2.75
CA LEU A 28 -7.69 15.52 -2.39
C LEU A 28 -6.81 14.46 -3.07
N PRO A 29 -5.66 14.84 -3.64
CA PRO A 29 -4.71 13.86 -4.15
C PRO A 29 -4.10 13.06 -2.99
N LEU A 30 -3.64 11.83 -3.26
CA LEU A 30 -3.15 10.93 -2.20
C LEU A 30 -2.00 11.52 -1.38
N HIS A 31 -1.14 12.33 -1.98
CA HIS A 31 0.00 12.93 -1.26
C HIS A 31 -0.44 13.97 -0.22
N CYS A 32 -1.65 14.55 -0.34
CA CYS A 32 -2.23 15.46 0.64
C CYS A 32 -2.89 14.75 1.82
N LEU A 33 -3.12 13.44 1.72
CA LEU A 33 -3.70 12.66 2.80
C LEU A 33 -2.63 12.26 3.82
N VAL A 34 -2.99 12.30 5.11
CA VAL A 34 -2.09 11.90 6.20
C VAL A 34 -2.09 10.37 6.30
N PRO A 35 -0.94 9.69 6.09
CA PRO A 35 -0.84 8.25 6.23
C PRO A 35 -0.77 7.82 7.70
N TYR A 36 -1.21 6.59 7.98
CA TYR A 36 -0.88 5.91 9.21
C TYR A 36 0.61 5.53 9.21
N GLN A 37 1.25 5.69 10.36
CA GLN A 37 2.63 5.26 10.59
C GLN A 37 2.62 3.90 11.28
N VAL A 38 3.21 2.90 10.61
CA VAL A 38 3.25 1.53 11.11
C VAL A 38 4.72 1.10 11.26
N PRO A 39 5.20 0.81 12.48
CA PRO A 39 6.55 0.29 12.68
C PRO A 39 6.79 -1.02 11.91
N PHE A 40 8.00 -1.18 11.37
CA PHE A 40 8.37 -2.37 10.60
C PHE A 40 8.17 -3.68 11.37
N ASN A 41 8.42 -3.66 12.67
CA ASN A 41 8.32 -4.80 13.57
C ASN A 41 6.91 -5.02 14.13
N ALA A 42 5.96 -4.10 13.91
CA ALA A 42 4.59 -4.22 14.39
C ALA A 42 3.74 -5.17 13.51
N VAL A 43 4.17 -5.39 12.27
CA VAL A 43 3.45 -6.20 11.29
C VAL A 43 4.39 -7.18 10.59
N ALA A 44 3.90 -8.39 10.37
CA ALA A 44 4.51 -9.34 9.45
C ALA A 44 4.26 -8.92 7.99
N LEU A 45 5.12 -9.35 7.09
CA LEU A 45 5.05 -9.00 5.68
C LEU A 45 5.29 -10.24 4.81
N ARG A 46 4.46 -10.39 3.78
CA ARG A 46 4.63 -11.46 2.77
C ARG A 46 4.26 -10.97 1.39
N VAL A 47 5.13 -11.23 0.42
CA VAL A 47 4.76 -11.19 -1.00
C VAL A 47 4.17 -12.54 -1.38
N ILE A 48 2.91 -12.55 -1.85
CA ILE A 48 2.16 -13.79 -2.07
C ILE A 48 2.08 -14.20 -3.55
N HIS A 49 2.41 -13.29 -4.47
CA HIS A 49 2.27 -13.52 -5.90
C HIS A 49 3.59 -13.90 -6.60
N THR A 50 4.73 -13.72 -5.93
CA THR A 50 6.05 -14.06 -6.46
C THR A 50 7.08 -14.14 -5.32
N ASP A 51 8.22 -14.76 -5.59
CA ASP A 51 9.35 -14.78 -4.68
C ASP A 51 10.19 -13.51 -4.87
N VAL A 52 10.44 -12.81 -3.76
CA VAL A 52 11.25 -11.59 -3.73
C VAL A 52 12.41 -11.81 -2.77
N ALA A 53 13.64 -11.59 -3.25
CA ALA A 53 14.83 -11.66 -2.41
C ALA A 53 14.68 -10.71 -1.21
N PRO A 54 15.06 -11.09 0.02
CA PRO A 54 14.89 -10.25 1.21
C PRO A 54 15.45 -8.83 1.07
N SER A 55 16.57 -8.67 0.36
CA SER A 55 17.18 -7.37 0.06
C SER A 55 16.29 -6.43 -0.75
N ASN A 56 15.31 -6.97 -1.48
CA ASN A 56 14.48 -6.23 -2.42
C ASN A 56 13.04 -6.02 -1.93
N ILE A 57 12.66 -6.62 -0.80
CA ILE A 57 11.27 -6.59 -0.34
C ILE A 57 10.79 -5.17 -0.04
N MET A 58 11.63 -4.32 0.56
CA MET A 58 11.25 -2.94 0.86
C MET A 58 10.96 -2.12 -0.41
N TYR A 59 11.68 -2.41 -1.52
CA TYR A 59 11.38 -1.80 -2.81
C TYR A 59 10.07 -2.32 -3.40
N ALA A 60 9.80 -3.62 -3.29
CA ALA A 60 8.54 -4.22 -3.76
C ALA A 60 7.32 -3.68 -3.00
N VAL A 61 7.49 -3.41 -1.70
CA VAL A 61 6.43 -2.85 -0.84
C VAL A 61 6.17 -1.37 -1.12
N ASN A 62 7.16 -0.62 -1.57
CA ASN A 62 6.97 0.81 -1.81
C ASN A 62 5.99 1.04 -2.97
N ALA A 63 5.03 1.95 -2.80
CA ALA A 63 3.96 2.23 -3.78
C ALA A 63 3.14 1.01 -4.21
N SER A 64 2.87 0.11 -3.27
CA SER A 64 2.13 -1.12 -3.52
C SER A 64 0.73 -1.10 -2.92
N TRP A 65 -0.15 -1.93 -3.48
CA TRP A 65 -1.42 -2.30 -2.89
C TRP A 65 -1.24 -3.49 -1.94
N VAL A 66 -1.62 -3.31 -0.67
CA VAL A 66 -1.47 -4.33 0.38
C VAL A 66 -2.82 -4.75 0.95
N GLY A 67 -2.96 -6.04 1.24
CA GLY A 67 -3.97 -6.54 2.17
C GLY A 67 -3.57 -6.25 3.60
N LEU A 68 -4.51 -5.74 4.39
CA LEU A 68 -4.36 -5.46 5.81
C LEU A 68 -5.00 -6.61 6.58
N CYS A 69 -4.17 -7.50 7.12
CA CYS A 69 -4.60 -8.80 7.59
C CYS A 69 -4.29 -9.01 9.09
N CYS A 70 -5.09 -9.88 9.71
CA CYS A 70 -4.87 -10.40 11.04
C CYS A 70 -4.51 -11.89 10.95
N ILE A 71 -3.31 -12.26 11.42
CA ILE A 71 -2.87 -13.65 11.61
C ILE A 71 -3.00 -14.03 13.08
N PRO A 72 -3.31 -15.30 13.40
CA PRO A 72 -3.35 -15.80 14.78
C PRO A 72 -1.99 -15.74 15.48
N GLU A 73 -0.90 -15.88 14.73
CA GLU A 73 0.45 -15.89 15.26
C GLU A 73 0.89 -14.48 15.72
N GLU A 74 1.48 -14.40 16.91
CA GLU A 74 2.09 -13.17 17.38
C GLU A 74 3.29 -12.79 16.50
N VAL A 75 3.30 -11.55 16.03
CA VAL A 75 4.46 -10.95 15.38
C VAL A 75 5.53 -10.70 16.45
N ARG A 76 6.47 -11.64 16.56
CA ARG A 76 7.60 -11.52 17.48
C ARG A 76 8.82 -11.07 16.71
N CYS A 77 9.28 -9.85 16.97
CA CYS A 77 10.55 -9.38 16.46
C CYS A 77 11.38 -8.74 17.58
N GLN A 78 12.62 -9.21 17.73
CA GLN A 78 13.59 -8.61 18.64
C GLN A 78 14.34 -7.44 17.99
N THR A 79 14.14 -7.24 16.69
CA THR A 79 14.75 -6.15 15.93
C THR A 79 13.68 -5.17 15.48
N ASP A 80 14.04 -3.92 15.25
CA ASP A 80 13.11 -2.95 14.66
C ASP A 80 12.95 -3.13 13.13
N GLY A 81 13.49 -4.21 12.56
CA GLY A 81 13.44 -4.49 11.12
C GLY A 81 12.12 -5.13 10.68
N PRO A 82 11.92 -5.29 9.35
CA PRO A 82 10.73 -5.91 8.79
C PRO A 82 10.66 -7.39 9.19
N VAL A 83 9.47 -7.84 9.60
CA VAL A 83 9.21 -9.26 9.90
C VAL A 83 8.71 -9.95 8.64
N LEU A 84 9.49 -10.89 8.11
CA LEU A 84 9.17 -11.55 6.84
C LEU A 84 8.63 -12.96 7.10
N LEU A 85 7.45 -13.25 6.56
CA LEU A 85 6.90 -14.61 6.60
C LEU A 85 7.52 -15.47 5.51
N THR A 86 7.87 -16.70 5.86
CA THR A 86 8.42 -17.70 4.93
C THR A 86 7.33 -18.41 4.12
N GLN A 87 6.07 -18.34 4.55
CA GLN A 87 4.91 -18.91 3.87
C GLN A 87 3.72 -17.96 3.92
N THR A 88 2.75 -18.15 3.02
CA THR A 88 1.49 -17.41 3.05
C THR A 88 0.63 -17.93 4.20
N PRO A 89 0.27 -17.08 5.18
CA PRO A 89 -0.54 -17.51 6.31
C PRO A 89 -2.02 -17.63 5.93
N ILE A 90 -2.79 -18.38 6.74
CA ILE A 90 -4.26 -18.25 6.77
C ILE A 90 -4.57 -17.07 7.68
N CYS A 91 -5.35 -16.10 7.18
CA CYS A 91 -5.59 -14.85 7.88
C CYS A 91 -6.93 -14.23 7.50
N ASP A 92 -7.46 -13.39 8.39
CA ASP A 92 -8.60 -12.54 8.08
C ASP A 92 -8.12 -11.26 7.41
N CYS A 93 -8.68 -10.93 6.25
CA CYS A 93 -8.42 -9.65 5.57
C CYS A 93 -9.42 -8.60 6.04
N LEU A 94 -8.94 -7.59 6.75
CA LEU A 94 -9.76 -6.52 7.33
C LEU A 94 -9.95 -5.34 6.36
N GLY A 95 -9.21 -5.34 5.26
CA GLY A 95 -9.32 -4.37 4.19
C GLY A 95 -8.00 -4.22 3.43
N PHE A 96 -7.86 -3.11 2.71
CA PHE A 96 -6.72 -2.85 1.85
C PHE A 96 -6.12 -1.47 2.12
N GLY A 97 -4.87 -1.29 1.72
CA GLY A 97 -4.19 -0.01 1.80
C GLY A 97 -3.17 0.18 0.69
N ILE A 98 -2.73 1.42 0.54
CA ILE A 98 -1.60 1.79 -0.30
C ILE A 98 -0.43 2.12 0.61
N VAL A 99 0.71 1.49 0.39
CA VAL A 99 1.95 1.91 1.02
C VAL A 99 2.45 3.17 0.30
N ARG A 100 2.11 4.34 0.85
CA ARG A 100 2.48 5.65 0.34
C ARG A 100 3.99 5.89 0.38
N GLY A 101 4.70 5.20 1.27
CA GLY A 101 6.14 5.32 1.39
C GLY A 101 6.72 4.40 2.46
N VAL A 102 8.01 4.13 2.34
CA VAL A 102 8.80 3.34 3.29
C VAL A 102 9.93 4.23 3.81
N ASP A 103 9.95 4.48 5.12
CA ASP A 103 10.99 5.26 5.79
C ASP A 103 11.98 4.28 6.45
N MET A 104 13.14 4.11 5.82
CA MET A 104 14.17 3.18 6.28
C MET A 104 14.92 3.68 7.51
N GLU A 105 14.99 5.01 7.73
CA GLU A 105 15.67 5.60 8.88
C GLU A 105 14.83 5.45 10.14
N LYS A 106 13.55 5.80 10.06
CA LYS A 106 12.59 5.68 11.16
C LYS A 106 11.99 4.28 11.29
N LYS A 107 12.21 3.42 10.30
CA LYS A 107 11.68 2.04 10.22
C LYS A 107 10.16 2.01 10.26
N LEU A 108 9.54 2.85 9.41
CA LEU A 108 8.09 3.04 9.34
C LEU A 108 7.56 2.76 7.93
N TYR A 109 6.44 2.05 7.85
CA TYR A 109 5.56 2.08 6.68
C TYR A 109 4.59 3.26 6.82
N HIS A 110 4.40 4.00 5.74
CA HIS A 110 3.35 5.01 5.63
C HIS A 110 2.20 4.44 4.80
N ILE A 111 1.07 4.14 5.44
CA ILE A 111 -0.05 3.46 4.80
C ILE A 111 -1.28 4.37 4.73
N LEU A 112 -1.86 4.49 3.55
CA LEU A 112 -3.16 5.10 3.33
C LEU A 112 -4.22 4.00 3.23
N THR A 113 -5.26 4.09 4.04
CA THR A 113 -6.35 3.11 4.05
C THR A 113 -7.64 3.70 4.62
N PRO A 114 -8.80 3.40 4.03
CA PRO A 114 -10.09 3.77 4.60
C PRO A 114 -10.55 2.82 5.71
N VAL A 115 -9.75 1.80 6.07
CA VAL A 115 -10.09 0.88 7.16
C VAL A 115 -10.18 1.66 8.48
N PRO A 116 -11.28 1.52 9.24
CA PRO A 116 -11.45 2.23 10.50
C PRO A 116 -10.39 1.88 11.56
N PRO A 117 -10.04 2.81 12.46
CA PRO A 117 -9.03 2.58 13.50
C PRO A 117 -9.27 1.34 14.37
N GLU A 118 -10.52 1.01 14.67
CA GLU A 118 -10.90 -0.18 15.45
C GLU A 118 -10.44 -1.48 14.79
N ASN A 119 -10.51 -1.57 13.47
CA ASN A 119 -10.05 -2.73 12.71
C ASN A 119 -8.54 -2.66 12.47
N LEU A 120 -7.98 -1.47 12.23
CA LEU A 120 -6.54 -1.30 12.03
C LEU A 120 -5.71 -1.76 13.24
N ARG A 121 -6.24 -1.63 14.45
CA ARG A 121 -5.58 -2.13 15.68
C ARG A 121 -5.39 -3.65 15.71
N LEU A 122 -6.18 -4.38 14.92
CA LEU A 122 -6.08 -5.84 14.81
C LEU A 122 -5.10 -6.28 13.71
N VAL A 123 -4.70 -5.37 12.83
CA VAL A 123 -3.80 -5.69 11.72
C VAL A 123 -2.40 -5.94 12.27
N ASN A 124 -1.91 -7.15 12.03
CA ASN A 124 -0.55 -7.57 12.36
C ASN A 124 0.17 -8.18 11.15
N CYS A 125 -0.42 -8.14 9.95
CA CYS A 125 0.17 -8.70 8.73
C CYS A 125 -0.18 -7.87 7.49
N LEU A 126 0.82 -7.62 6.64
CA LEU A 126 0.70 -7.01 5.33
C LEU A 126 0.94 -8.06 4.26
N LEU A 127 -0.05 -8.27 3.38
CA LEU A 127 0.06 -9.19 2.25
C LEU A 127 0.15 -8.43 0.93
N LEU A 128 1.24 -8.65 0.20
CA LEU A 128 1.53 -8.01 -1.07
C LEU A 128 1.10 -8.89 -2.25
N GLY A 129 -0.04 -8.55 -2.86
CA GLY A 129 -0.56 -9.21 -4.06
C GLY A 129 -0.03 -8.60 -5.36
N SER A 130 -0.43 -9.18 -6.50
CA SER A 130 -0.19 -8.60 -7.83
C SER A 130 -1.37 -7.72 -8.24
N ILE A 131 -1.63 -6.67 -7.45
CA ILE A 131 -2.71 -5.71 -7.71
C ILE A 131 -2.09 -4.38 -8.09
N THR A 132 -2.37 -3.93 -9.30
CA THR A 132 -1.85 -2.67 -9.83
C THR A 132 -2.71 -1.51 -9.34
N ILE A 133 -2.07 -0.46 -8.82
CA ILE A 133 -2.74 0.79 -8.48
C ILE A 133 -3.11 1.51 -9.79
N PRO A 134 -4.35 2.01 -9.96
CA PRO A 134 -4.74 2.74 -11.16
C PRO A 134 -3.83 3.94 -11.41
N ASN A 135 -3.32 4.09 -12.63
CA ASN A 135 -2.32 5.12 -12.96
C ASN A 135 -2.76 6.53 -12.56
N CYS A 136 -4.04 6.86 -12.70
CA CYS A 136 -4.60 8.17 -12.36
C CYS A 136 -4.37 8.57 -10.89
N VAL A 137 -4.20 7.60 -10.00
CA VAL A 137 -3.88 7.83 -8.57
C VAL A 137 -2.47 8.41 -8.40
N LEU A 138 -1.53 8.01 -9.26
CA LEU A 138 -0.13 8.43 -9.23
C LEU A 138 0.10 9.65 -10.13
N VAL A 139 -0.37 9.61 -11.38
CA VAL A 139 -0.10 10.68 -12.37
C VAL A 139 -1.10 11.84 -12.34
N GLY A 140 -2.27 11.66 -11.72
CA GLY A 140 -3.33 12.68 -11.67
C GLY A 140 -3.16 13.74 -10.58
N GLN A 141 -2.03 13.72 -9.86
CA GLN A 141 -1.80 14.56 -8.69
C GLN A 141 -1.57 16.02 -9.09
N GLN A 142 -2.48 16.90 -8.66
CA GLN A 142 -2.40 18.34 -8.93
C GLN A 142 -1.45 19.04 -7.95
N GLY A 143 -0.83 20.14 -8.38
CA GLY A 143 -0.01 20.99 -7.51
C GLY A 143 1.40 20.46 -7.21
N ILE A 144 1.85 19.42 -7.92
CA ILE A 144 3.25 18.96 -7.86
C ILE A 144 4.03 19.65 -8.97
N GLU A 145 5.12 20.33 -8.60
CA GLU A 145 6.13 20.84 -9.53
C GLU A 145 7.35 19.92 -9.48
N GLY A 146 7.84 19.46 -10.63
CA GLY A 146 9.02 18.58 -10.74
C GLY A 146 8.69 17.09 -10.82
N GLU A 147 9.55 16.25 -10.26
CA GLU A 147 9.39 14.79 -10.29
C GLU A 147 8.20 14.34 -9.44
N ILE A 148 7.35 13.50 -10.03
CA ILE A 148 6.18 12.93 -9.34
C ILE A 148 6.61 11.62 -8.67
N PRO A 149 6.34 11.42 -7.37
CA PRO A 149 6.68 10.18 -6.68
C PRO A 149 6.14 8.95 -7.41
N TYR A 150 7.00 7.94 -7.58
CA TYR A 150 6.66 6.66 -8.22
C TYR A 150 6.36 6.72 -9.73
N VAL A 151 6.61 7.86 -10.37
CA VAL A 151 6.44 8.05 -11.81
C VAL A 151 7.79 8.46 -12.40
N THR A 152 8.21 7.76 -13.45
CA THR A 152 9.36 8.15 -14.28
C THR A 152 8.88 8.41 -15.69
N SER A 153 9.33 9.51 -16.28
CA SER A 153 9.10 9.88 -17.68
C SER A 153 10.33 9.64 -18.55
N ASP A 154 11.41 9.08 -17.99
CA ASP A 154 12.71 8.97 -18.65
C ASP A 154 12.76 7.84 -19.69
N TYR A 155 11.73 7.01 -19.73
CA TYR A 155 11.59 5.92 -20.69
C TYR A 155 10.70 6.36 -21.86
N ASN A 156 11.34 6.68 -22.98
CA ASN A 156 10.64 6.91 -24.25
C ASN A 156 10.41 5.56 -24.94
N TYR A 157 9.15 5.13 -25.06
CA TYR A 157 8.78 3.86 -25.72
C TYR A 157 8.66 3.98 -27.25
N SER A 158 9.09 5.10 -27.84
CA SER A 158 9.23 5.20 -29.30
C SER A 158 10.42 4.34 -29.76
N ILE A 159 10.13 3.10 -30.14
CA ILE A 159 11.01 2.23 -30.95
C ILE A 159 10.74 2.52 -32.42
#